data_AF-A0A523VTK4-F1
#
_entry.id   AF-A0A523VTK4-F1
#
_cell.length_a   1.000
_cell.length_b   1.000
_cell.length_c   1.000
_cell.angle_alpha   90.00
_cell.angle_beta   90.00
_cell.angle_gamma   90.00
#
_symmetry.space_group_name_H-M   'P 1'
#
loop_
_entity.id
_entity.type
_entity.pdbx_description
1 polymer ?
#
loop_
_entity_poly.entity_id
_entity_poly.type
_entity_poly.pdbx_seq_one_letter_code
_entity_poly.pdbx_strand_id
1 'polypeptide(L)'
;MNVCHTFLMRLDKIQPSQLFISSAKLSKIMETLDPAKPETLDPIPIKKLEDEIFFTDGHTRAFAAHLFGLSKIRVFWDNDELDWEAYKICVGWCRKEGISTIADLKSRIVSSEDYKLLWLRRCQKMQEELKTARSQRHIQ
;
A
#
# COMPACT_ATOMS: atom_id res chain seq x y z
N MET A 1 -18.08 -18.01 4.72
CA MET A 1 -17.32 -16.75 4.80
C MET A 1 -16.00 -17.08 5.48
N ASN A 2 -14.88 -17.07 4.74
CA ASN A 2 -13.58 -17.20 5.39
C ASN A 2 -13.38 -15.96 6.25
N VAL A 3 -13.44 -16.12 7.56
CA VAL A 3 -13.15 -15.03 8.49
C VAL A 3 -11.64 -14.81 8.40
N CYS A 4 -11.25 -13.73 7.73
CA CYS A 4 -9.85 -13.32 7.74
C CYS A 4 -9.51 -12.84 9.14
N HIS A 5 -8.64 -13.55 9.84
CA HIS A 5 -8.27 -13.19 11.21
C HIS A 5 -7.52 -11.85 11.21
N THR A 6 -8.09 -10.87 11.91
CA THR A 6 -7.51 -9.53 12.03
C THR A 6 -6.73 -9.39 13.34
N PHE A 7 -5.65 -8.61 13.32
CA PHE A 7 -4.85 -8.32 14.50
C PHE A 7 -4.26 -6.90 14.43
N LEU A 8 -3.75 -6.39 15.56
CA LEU A 8 -3.13 -5.07 15.60
C LEU A 8 -1.63 -5.14 15.25
N MET A 9 -1.19 -4.24 14.37
CA MET A 9 0.21 -4.08 14.01
C MET A 9 0.61 -2.60 14.02
N ARG A 10 1.86 -2.32 14.39
CA ARG A 10 2.40 -0.96 14.35
C ARG A 10 2.57 -0.49 12.91
N LEU A 11 2.15 0.75 12.64
CA LEU A 11 2.28 1.34 11.29
C LEU A 11 3.74 1.43 10.81
N ASP A 12 4.67 1.70 11.73
CA ASP A 12 6.10 1.81 11.43
C ASP A 12 6.83 0.46 11.29
N LYS A 13 6.08 -0.65 11.31
CA LYS A 13 6.58 -2.01 11.05
C LYS A 13 6.09 -2.57 9.71
N ILE A 14 5.40 -1.76 8.92
CA ILE A 14 4.84 -2.18 7.63
C ILE A 14 5.42 -1.28 6.54
N GLN A 15 6.16 -1.88 5.62
CA GLN A 15 6.79 -1.23 4.48
C GLN A 15 5.72 -0.81 3.45
N PRO A 16 5.70 0.46 3.01
CA PRO A 16 4.90 0.88 1.87
C PRO A 16 5.35 0.23 0.56
N SER A 17 4.37 0.04 -0.31
CA SER A 17 4.52 -0.43 -1.69
C SER A 17 3.88 0.57 -2.68
N GLN A 18 3.58 1.79 -2.22
CA GLN A 18 2.98 2.86 -3.00
C GLN A 18 3.76 4.16 -2.76
N LEU A 19 4.07 4.88 -3.85
CA LEU A 19 4.89 6.10 -3.80
C LEU A 19 4.10 7.37 -3.46
N PHE A 20 2.81 7.42 -3.79
CA PHE A 20 2.00 8.64 -3.72
C PHE A 20 0.66 8.39 -3.07
N ILE A 21 0.07 9.41 -2.46
CA ILE A 21 -1.31 9.40 -1.97
C ILE A 21 -2.15 10.33 -2.84
N SER A 22 -3.30 9.85 -3.32
CA SER A 22 -4.28 10.74 -3.96
C SER A 22 -4.95 11.60 -2.89
N SER A 23 -4.91 12.92 -3.06
CA SER A 23 -5.59 13.88 -2.19
C SER A 23 -7.09 13.62 -2.10
N ALA A 24 -7.77 13.37 -3.22
CA ALA A 24 -9.20 13.08 -3.24
C ALA A 24 -9.56 11.78 -2.49
N LYS A 25 -8.78 10.71 -2.65
CA LYS A 25 -8.98 9.47 -1.89
C LYS A 25 -8.76 9.71 -0.39
N LEU A 26 -7.75 10.50 -0.04
CA LEU A 26 -7.44 10.84 1.35
C LEU A 26 -8.59 11.64 1.96
N SER A 27 -9.05 12.71 1.32
CA SER A 27 -10.18 13.52 1.81
C SER A 27 -11.41 12.68 2.10
N LYS A 28 -11.78 11.77 1.18
CA LYS A 28 -12.93 10.87 1.38
C LYS A 28 -12.79 9.98 2.61
N ILE A 29 -11.59 9.47 2.88
CA ILE A 29 -11.35 8.68 4.10
C ILE A 29 -11.43 9.57 5.33
N MET A 30 -10.80 10.74 5.30
CA MET A 30 -10.78 11.70 6.41
C MET A 30 -12.19 12.21 6.79
N GLU A 31 -13.11 12.33 5.82
CA GLU A 31 -14.51 12.71 6.07
C GLU A 31 -15.29 11.65 6.86
N THR A 32 -14.92 10.38 6.70
CA THR A 32 -15.63 9.24 7.31
C THR A 32 -14.94 8.65 8.55
N LEU A 33 -13.65 8.97 8.74
CA LEU A 33 -12.86 8.38 9.80
C LEU A 33 -13.15 9.11 11.12
N ASP A 34 -13.73 8.38 12.06
CA ASP A 34 -13.97 8.85 13.43
C ASP A 34 -12.74 8.53 14.32
N PRO A 35 -11.99 9.54 14.81
CA PRO A 35 -10.82 9.32 15.65
C PRO A 35 -11.16 8.69 17.01
N ALA A 36 -12.40 8.83 17.48
CA ALA A 36 -12.86 8.21 18.70
C ALA A 36 -13.20 6.72 18.50
N LYS A 37 -13.31 6.27 17.25
CA LYS A 37 -13.63 4.89 16.88
C LYS A 37 -12.71 4.37 15.77
N PRO A 38 -11.38 4.35 15.98
CA PRO A 38 -10.41 3.92 14.96
C PRO A 38 -10.61 2.46 14.52
N GLU A 39 -11.30 1.64 15.33
CA GLU A 39 -11.76 0.30 14.98
C GLU A 39 -12.76 0.27 13.83
N THR A 40 -13.33 1.41 13.42
CA THR A 40 -14.18 1.51 12.22
C THR A 40 -13.37 1.51 10.93
N LEU A 41 -12.07 1.81 10.99
CA LEU A 41 -11.20 1.71 9.81
C LEU A 41 -11.05 0.24 9.42
N ASP A 42 -11.46 -0.09 8.20
CA ASP A 42 -11.35 -1.46 7.68
C ASP A 42 -9.92 -1.98 7.81
N PRO A 43 -9.75 -3.26 8.22
CA PRO A 43 -8.45 -3.88 8.31
C PRO A 43 -7.66 -3.79 7.00
N ILE A 44 -6.36 -3.56 7.11
CA ILE A 44 -5.49 -3.34 5.96
C ILE A 44 -4.75 -4.63 5.60
N PRO A 45 -4.78 -5.07 4.33
CA PRO A 45 -4.12 -6.29 3.91
C PRO A 45 -2.59 -6.13 3.90
N ILE A 46 -1.91 -7.14 4.42
CA ILE A 46 -0.44 -7.22 4.45
C ILE A 46 0.04 -8.58 3.95
N LYS A 47 1.25 -8.60 3.41
CA LYS A 47 2.01 -9.84 3.16
C LYS A 47 3.41 -9.72 3.75
N LYS A 48 4.06 -10.88 3.91
CA LYS A 48 5.46 -10.98 4.32
C LYS A 48 6.27 -11.45 3.12
N LEU A 49 7.35 -10.73 2.80
CA LEU A 49 8.41 -11.18 1.90
C LEU A 49 9.68 -11.34 2.73
N GLU A 50 10.16 -12.57 2.87
CA GLU A 50 11.27 -12.91 3.77
C GLU A 50 10.97 -12.44 5.19
N ASP A 51 11.67 -11.41 5.68
CA ASP A 51 11.47 -10.82 7.00
C ASP A 51 10.78 -9.44 6.99
N GLU A 52 10.42 -8.93 5.82
CA GLU A 52 9.74 -7.66 5.69
C GLU A 52 8.23 -7.84 5.48
N ILE A 53 7.44 -7.11 6.27
CA ILE A 53 6.00 -7.02 6.12
C ILE A 53 5.69 -5.77 5.31
N PHE A 54 4.82 -5.88 4.31
CA PHE A 54 4.44 -4.76 3.45
C PHE A 54 2.93 -4.74 3.21
N PHE A 55 2.41 -3.54 2.93
CA PHE A 55 1.03 -3.34 2.52
C PHE A 55 0.82 -3.88 1.10
N THR A 56 -0.21 -4.70 0.87
CA THR A 56 -0.64 -5.05 -0.49
C THR A 56 -1.62 -4.02 -1.04
N ASP A 57 -2.44 -3.43 -0.17
CA ASP A 57 -3.34 -2.31 -0.48
C ASP A 57 -3.56 -1.44 0.78
N GLY A 58 -4.35 -0.37 0.66
CA GLY A 58 -4.86 0.40 1.78
C GLY A 58 -3.92 1.49 2.29
N HIS A 59 -2.89 1.87 1.54
CA HIS A 59 -1.94 2.93 1.94
C HIS A 59 -2.62 4.24 2.29
N THR A 60 -3.69 4.65 1.59
CA THR A 60 -4.44 5.86 1.96
C THR A 60 -5.12 5.73 3.32
N ARG A 61 -5.66 4.55 3.66
CA ARG A 61 -6.25 4.28 4.98
C ARG A 61 -5.18 4.26 6.07
N ALA A 62 -4.05 3.60 5.82
CA ALA A 62 -2.91 3.58 6.73
C ALA A 62 -2.35 4.99 6.96
N PHE A 63 -2.28 5.81 5.91
CA PHE A 63 -1.79 7.18 6.01
C PHE A 63 -2.77 8.10 6.74
N ALA A 64 -4.08 7.94 6.51
CA ALA A 64 -5.10 8.62 7.30
C ALA A 64 -4.99 8.27 8.79
N ALA A 65 -4.88 6.97 9.13
CA ALA A 65 -4.64 6.51 10.50
C ALA A 65 -3.40 7.17 11.14
N HIS A 66 -2.31 7.28 10.38
CA HIS A 66 -1.10 7.98 10.82
C HIS A 66 -1.35 9.47 11.09
N LEU A 67 -2.05 10.18 10.19
CA LEU A 67 -2.39 11.60 10.38
C LEU A 67 -3.27 11.84 11.62
N PHE A 68 -4.11 10.87 11.97
CA PHE A 68 -4.90 10.89 13.21
C PHE A 68 -4.11 10.49 14.46
N GLY A 69 -2.81 10.24 14.36
CA GLY A 69 -1.95 9.91 15.50
C GLY A 69 -2.03 8.47 15.97
N LEU A 70 -2.67 7.58 15.20
CA LEU A 70 -2.69 6.15 15.54
C LEU A 70 -1.30 5.56 15.32
N SER A 71 -0.81 4.81 16.31
CA SER A 71 0.47 4.08 16.21
C SER A 71 0.30 2.64 15.69
N LYS A 72 -0.92 2.10 15.80
CA LYS A 72 -1.29 0.74 15.38
C LYS A 72 -2.57 0.76 14.56
N ILE A 73 -2.69 -0.20 13.66
CA ILE A 73 -3.86 -0.43 12.82
C ILE A 73 -4.26 -1.90 12.85
N ARG A 74 -5.53 -2.19 12.51
CA ARG A 74 -5.97 -3.56 12.23
C ARG A 74 -5.44 -3.99 10.87
N VAL A 75 -4.85 -5.17 10.83
CA VAL A 75 -4.33 -5.78 9.61
C VAL A 75 -4.78 -7.22 9.51
N PHE A 76 -4.63 -7.80 8.32
CA PHE A 76 -4.79 -9.22 8.10
C PHE A 76 -3.79 -9.72 7.06
N TRP A 77 -3.46 -11.00 7.14
CA TRP A 77 -2.64 -11.65 6.11
C TRP A 77 -3.45 -11.84 4.84
N ASP A 78 -3.04 -11.14 3.80
CA ASP A 78 -3.62 -11.26 2.47
C ASP A 78 -3.28 -12.64 1.89
N ASN A 79 -4.30 -13.44 1.63
CA ASN A 79 -4.16 -14.81 1.13
C ASN A 79 -4.35 -14.90 -0.40
N ASP A 80 -4.63 -13.78 -1.07
CA ASP A 80 -4.82 -13.78 -2.51
C ASP A 80 -3.49 -14.10 -3.21
N GLU A 81 -3.58 -14.78 -4.36
CA GLU A 81 -2.42 -14.98 -5.22
C GLU A 81 -2.08 -13.64 -5.90
N LEU A 82 -0.90 -13.10 -5.57
CA LEU A 82 -0.44 -11.80 -6.04
C LEU A 82 0.81 -11.92 -6.90
N ASP A 83 1.01 -10.95 -7.78
CA ASP A 83 2.24 -10.82 -8.56
C ASP A 83 3.41 -10.36 -7.66
N TRP A 84 4.14 -11.33 -7.12
CA TRP A 84 5.27 -11.08 -6.21
C TRP A 84 6.39 -10.26 -6.85
N GLU A 85 6.64 -10.39 -8.15
CA GLU A 85 7.67 -9.61 -8.84
C GLU A 85 7.27 -8.13 -8.92
N ALA A 86 5.99 -7.87 -9.20
CA ALA A 86 5.44 -6.52 -9.18
C ALA A 86 5.56 -5.86 -7.80
N TYR A 87 5.20 -6.58 -6.73
CA TYR A 87 5.34 -6.05 -5.36
C TYR A 87 6.80 -5.83 -4.94
N LYS A 88 7.71 -6.73 -5.29
CA LYS A 88 9.17 -6.53 -5.09
C LYS A 88 9.66 -5.24 -5.75
N ILE A 89 9.20 -4.96 -6.97
CA ILE A 89 9.55 -3.72 -7.69
C ILE A 89 8.96 -2.50 -6.98
N CYS A 90 7.68 -2.54 -6.60
CA CYS A 90 7.00 -1.44 -5.90
C CYS A 90 7.65 -1.09 -4.56
N VAL A 91 7.96 -2.10 -3.74
CA VAL A 91 8.71 -1.93 -2.49
C VAL A 91 10.11 -1.38 -2.77
N GLY A 92 10.79 -1.90 -3.79
CA GLY A 92 12.09 -1.41 -4.25
C GLY A 92 12.08 0.07 -4.64
N TRP A 93 11.02 0.53 -5.31
CA TRP A 93 10.83 1.96 -5.60
C TRP A 93 10.66 2.78 -4.33
N CYS A 94 9.86 2.31 -3.37
CA CYS A 94 9.66 3.02 -2.10
C CYS A 94 11.01 3.19 -1.37
N ARG A 95 11.80 2.12 -1.25
CA ARG A 95 13.13 2.17 -0.62
C ARG A 95 14.08 3.15 -1.31
N LYS A 96 14.14 3.13 -2.64
CA LYS A 96 14.98 4.07 -3.44
C LYS A 96 14.60 5.53 -3.20
N GLU A 97 13.32 5.77 -2.93
CA GLU A 97 12.73 7.08 -2.67
C GLU A 97 12.76 7.49 -1.18
N GLY A 98 13.40 6.69 -0.32
CA GLY A 98 13.47 6.92 1.12
C GLY A 98 12.16 6.68 1.88
N ILE A 99 11.21 5.94 1.28
CA ILE A 99 9.91 5.61 1.86
C ILE A 99 10.03 4.24 2.55
N SER A 100 10.17 4.27 3.88
CA SER A 100 10.32 3.09 4.74
C SER A 100 9.11 2.87 5.64
N THR A 101 8.34 3.93 5.91
CA THR A 101 7.14 3.90 6.73
C THR A 101 6.03 4.70 6.07
N ILE A 102 4.79 4.51 6.52
CA ILE A 102 3.65 5.27 5.99
C ILE A 102 3.81 6.80 6.22
N ALA A 103 4.54 7.20 7.25
CA ALA A 103 4.79 8.62 7.57
C ALA A 103 5.58 9.33 6.47
N ASP A 104 6.45 8.60 5.76
CA ASP A 104 7.29 9.14 4.68
C ASP A 104 6.47 9.58 3.46
N LEU A 105 5.19 9.22 3.40
CA LEU A 105 4.26 9.68 2.36
C LEU A 105 3.69 11.09 2.59
N LYS A 106 4.02 11.74 3.73
CA LYS A 106 3.48 13.06 4.09
C LYS A 106 3.72 14.14 3.03
N SER A 107 4.87 14.13 2.37
CA SER A 107 5.22 15.07 1.30
C SER A 107 4.84 14.57 -0.10
N ARG A 108 4.13 13.44 -0.20
CA ARG A 108 3.81 12.74 -1.46
C ARG A 108 2.31 12.63 -1.72
N ILE A 109 1.54 13.59 -1.19
CA ILE A 109 0.12 13.75 -1.48
C ILE A 109 -0.01 14.57 -2.76
N VAL A 110 -0.71 14.04 -3.76
CA VAL A 110 -0.81 14.64 -5.09
C VAL A 110 -2.27 14.70 -5.56
N SER A 111 -2.54 15.51 -6.60
CA SER A 111 -3.86 15.60 -7.21
C SER A 111 -4.36 14.24 -7.73
N SER A 112 -5.65 14.12 -8.03
CA SER A 112 -6.20 12.90 -8.62
C SER A 112 -5.58 12.59 -9.99
N GLU A 113 -5.32 13.62 -10.77
CA GLU A 113 -4.69 13.60 -12.09
C GLU A 113 -3.25 13.13 -11.98
N ASP A 114 -2.47 13.73 -11.08
CA ASP A 114 -1.09 13.36 -10.83
C ASP A 114 -0.97 11.96 -10.25
N TYR A 115 -1.87 11.55 -9.35
CA TYR A 115 -1.88 10.18 -8.84
C TYR A 115 -2.09 9.16 -9.95
N LYS A 116 -3.00 9.45 -10.90
CA LYS A 116 -3.19 8.58 -12.08
C LYS A 116 -1.91 8.49 -12.92
N LEU A 117 -1.20 9.61 -13.12
CA LEU A 117 0.00 9.66 -13.96
C LEU A 117 1.24 9.09 -13.25
N LEU A 118 1.56 9.59 -12.07
CA LEU A 118 2.78 9.27 -11.32
C LEU A 118 2.75 7.88 -10.70
N TRP A 119 1.56 7.38 -10.33
CA TRP A 119 1.40 6.08 -9.70
C TRP A 119 0.72 5.06 -10.59
N LEU A 120 -0.54 5.28 -10.98
CA LEU A 120 -1.30 4.23 -11.68
C LEU A 120 -0.70 3.85 -13.04
N ARG A 121 -0.35 4.84 -13.87
CA ARG A 121 0.31 4.57 -15.17
C ARG A 121 1.69 3.94 -14.98
N ARG A 122 2.44 4.33 -13.95
CA ARG A 122 3.75 3.73 -13.63
C ARG A 122 3.60 2.24 -13.29
N CYS A 123 2.65 1.89 -12.44
CA CYS A 123 2.35 0.50 -12.10
C CYS A 123 1.86 -0.29 -13.32
N GLN A 124 0.97 0.29 -14.13
CA GLN A 124 0.46 -0.34 -15.35
C GLN A 124 1.61 -0.68 -16.31
N LYS A 125 2.48 0.29 -16.61
CA LYS A 125 3.63 0.09 -17.50
C LYS A 125 4.55 -1.03 -17.00
N MET A 126 4.87 -1.03 -15.71
CA MET A 126 5.68 -2.10 -15.10
C MET A 126 5.02 -3.48 -15.24
N GLN A 127 3.70 -3.58 -15.03
CA GLN A 127 2.99 -4.85 -15.20
C GLN A 127 2.99 -5.33 -16.66
N GLU A 128 2.85 -4.44 -17.62
CA GLU A 128 2.95 -4.75 -19.06
C GLU A 128 4.36 -5.24 -19.44
N GLU A 129 5.39 -4.60 -18.92
CA GLU A 129 6.80 -5.01 -19.10
C GLU A 129 7.06 -6.40 -18.49
N LEU A 130 6.58 -6.67 -17.27
CA LEU A 130 6.69 -7.98 -16.63
C LEU A 130 5.98 -9.07 -17.43
N LYS A 131 4.77 -8.80 -17.92
CA LYS A 131 4.03 -9.75 -18.78
C LYS A 131 4.83 -10.08 -20.04
N THR A 132 5.34 -9.06 -20.73
CA THR A 132 6.19 -9.22 -21.93
C THR A 132 7.42 -10.08 -21.64
N ALA A 133 8.17 -9.74 -20.58
CA ALA A 133 9.38 -10.45 -20.20
C ALA A 133 9.14 -11.91 -19.80
N ARG A 134 8.01 -12.22 -19.16
CA ARG A 134 7.62 -13.60 -18.83
C ARG A 134 7.25 -14.41 -20.08
N SER A 135 6.51 -13.82 -21.01
CA SER A 135 6.17 -14.46 -22.28
C SER A 135 7.43 -14.84 -23.08
N GLN A 136 8.45 -13.97 -23.09
CA GLN A 136 9.73 -14.26 -23.76
C GLN A 136 10.53 -15.38 -23.08
N ARG A 137 10.50 -15.45 -21.74
CA ARG A 137 11.15 -16.52 -20.95
C ARG A 137 10.52 -17.91 -21.17
N HIS A 138 9.25 -17.97 -21.57
CA HIS A 138 8.56 -19.24 -21.85
C HIS A 138 8.77 -19.76 -23.28
N ILE A 139 9.38 -18.96 -24.17
CA ILE A 139 9.66 -19.33 -25.57
C ILE A 139 11.11 -19.84 -25.73
N GLN A 140 11.93 -19.72 -24.67
CA GLN A 140 13.34 -20.10 -24.64
C GLN A 140 13.55 -21.36 -23.79
#